data_AF-A0A7S0P185-F1
#
_entry.id   AF-A0A7S0P185-F1
#
_cell.length_a   1.000
_cell.length_b   1.000
_cell.length_c   1.000
_cell.angle_alpha   90.00
_cell.angle_beta   90.00
_cell.angle_gamma   90.00
#
_symmetry.space_group_name_H-M   'P 1'
#
loop_
_entity.id
_entity.type
_entity.pdbx_description
1 polymer ?
#
loop_
_entity_poly.entity_id
_entity_poly.type
_entity_poly.pdbx_seq_one_letter_code
_entity_poly.pdbx_strand_id
1 'polypeptide(L)'
;ESIMKLVLYLSEHGYDRSINKKILEAPTNKDFLNIVSFLLRAIDPNFEFKGKFEDELPNVLRTLGYPATVSKSALAAVSVPHRWPQLLAVLTWLVDIAKYNEAVTEAEARPDFDNDEGNKMFLEYLTQGYKLWLSGQDDLSSSDQQIEFFFAAKNQSLNRDIEALQAANAEQATQVDELNKGETPLQAAQTWNDNLRSDTAKFEKHAAKLQEYCEKMTERVASAESSLSSREKELHVLTAEIEMCKVTIANQELSAMEVQRMGEERKRLEAEMAQLKESKDMLSKQKWDAENVHKAQLDKLEAQVQQANKSEMRLRSALSDGRKGEGSSVLQLQPLELAAHPELLLSVDVRSVLKPELLRVKASIAEKTSAAQDELLEAEQKETASEEARRERAEELQRRSADLAR
;
A
#
# COMPACT_ATOMS: atom_id res chain seq x y z
N GLU A 1 -24.40 -89.19 -41.83
CA GLU A 1 -23.57 -88.73 -40.71
C GLU A 1 -23.61 -89.70 -39.53
N SER A 2 -24.78 -89.94 -38.92
CA SER A 2 -24.99 -90.86 -37.78
C SER A 2 -24.40 -92.27 -37.97
N ILE A 3 -24.60 -92.89 -39.13
CA ILE A 3 -24.02 -94.21 -39.44
C ILE A 3 -22.49 -94.17 -39.45
N MET A 4 -21.88 -93.12 -40.01
CA MET A 4 -20.41 -93.01 -40.06
C MET A 4 -19.82 -92.83 -38.67
N LYS A 5 -20.45 -92.01 -37.82
CA LYS A 5 -20.05 -91.82 -36.42
C LYS A 5 -20.05 -93.14 -35.63
N LEU A 6 -21.09 -93.94 -35.81
CA LEU A 6 -21.21 -95.26 -35.20
C LEU A 6 -20.13 -96.23 -35.72
N VAL A 7 -19.91 -96.28 -37.04
CA VAL A 7 -18.85 -97.14 -37.63
C VAL A 7 -17.48 -96.77 -37.10
N LEU A 8 -17.14 -95.48 -37.08
CA LEU A 8 -15.84 -95.00 -36.60
C LEU A 8 -15.59 -95.43 -35.16
N TYR A 9 -16.56 -95.18 -34.26
CA TYR A 9 -16.41 -95.56 -32.86
C TYR A 9 -16.28 -97.08 -32.66
N LEU A 10 -17.11 -97.88 -33.34
CA LEU A 10 -17.04 -99.34 -33.21
C LEU A 10 -15.73 -99.92 -33.78
N SER A 11 -15.16 -99.30 -34.82
CA SER A 11 -13.84 -99.67 -35.36
C SER A 11 -12.68 -99.25 -34.45
N GLU A 12 -12.75 -98.07 -33.84
CA GLU A 12 -11.72 -97.55 -32.93
C GLU A 12 -11.62 -98.39 -31.64
N HIS A 13 -12.75 -98.85 -31.09
CA HIS A 13 -12.81 -99.56 -29.80
C HIS A 13 -12.82 -101.09 -29.94
N GLY A 14 -12.46 -101.63 -31.10
CA GLY A 14 -12.20 -103.07 -31.29
C GLY A 14 -13.43 -103.97 -31.26
N TYR A 15 -14.55 -103.56 -31.88
CA TYR A 15 -15.74 -104.39 -31.96
C TYR A 15 -15.51 -105.68 -32.78
N ASP A 16 -15.78 -106.84 -32.16
CA ASP A 16 -15.40 -108.18 -32.66
C ASP A 16 -16.11 -108.65 -33.96
N ARG A 17 -17.16 -107.94 -34.43
CA ARG A 17 -17.96 -108.38 -35.60
C ARG A 17 -17.78 -107.46 -36.79
N SER A 18 -17.92 -108.01 -38.00
CA SER A 18 -17.77 -107.25 -39.24
C SER A 18 -18.86 -106.18 -39.39
N ILE A 19 -18.46 -104.92 -39.36
CA ILE A 19 -19.33 -103.76 -39.60
C ILE A 19 -19.02 -103.18 -40.98
N ASN A 20 -20.03 -103.03 -41.82
CA ASN A 20 -19.94 -102.24 -43.04
C ASN A 20 -21.18 -101.33 -43.13
N LYS A 21 -21.05 -100.18 -43.80
CA LYS A 21 -22.12 -99.19 -43.97
C LYS A 21 -23.43 -99.80 -44.49
N LYS A 22 -23.34 -100.82 -45.36
CA LYS A 22 -24.50 -101.56 -45.89
C LYS A 22 -25.25 -102.38 -44.83
N ILE A 23 -24.57 -102.89 -43.82
CA ILE A 23 -25.18 -103.69 -42.73
C ILE A 23 -25.94 -102.77 -41.77
N LEU A 24 -25.44 -101.56 -41.56
CA LEU A 24 -26.07 -100.54 -40.71
C LEU A 24 -27.18 -99.73 -41.40
N GLU A 25 -27.43 -99.96 -42.69
CA GLU A 25 -28.61 -99.42 -43.39
C GLU A 25 -29.88 -100.21 -43.08
N ALA A 26 -29.75 -101.51 -42.77
CA ALA A 26 -30.85 -102.38 -42.34
C ALA A 26 -30.34 -103.54 -41.46
N PRO A 27 -29.94 -103.27 -40.19
CA PRO A 27 -29.37 -104.31 -39.34
C PRO A 27 -30.43 -105.29 -38.84
N THR A 28 -30.00 -106.50 -38.52
CA THR A 28 -30.86 -107.48 -37.86
C THR A 28 -31.06 -107.12 -36.38
N ASN A 29 -32.13 -107.63 -35.75
CA ASN A 29 -32.34 -107.46 -34.30
C ASN A 29 -31.13 -107.95 -33.48
N LYS A 30 -30.43 -108.99 -33.95
CA LYS A 30 -29.21 -109.51 -33.30
C LYS A 30 -28.05 -108.52 -33.43
N ASP A 31 -27.86 -107.93 -34.60
CA ASP A 31 -26.79 -106.94 -34.82
C ASP A 31 -27.01 -105.70 -33.96
N PHE A 32 -28.26 -105.21 -33.90
CA PHE A 32 -28.62 -104.10 -33.02
C PHE A 32 -28.36 -104.41 -31.55
N LEU A 33 -28.78 -105.58 -31.06
CA LEU A 33 -28.55 -106.01 -29.69
C LEU A 33 -27.05 -106.10 -29.36
N ASN A 34 -26.24 -106.65 -30.26
CA ASN A 34 -24.80 -106.75 -30.06
C ASN A 34 -24.13 -105.37 -29.99
N ILE A 35 -24.53 -104.45 -30.87
CA ILE A 35 -24.00 -103.07 -30.88
C ILE A 35 -24.40 -102.34 -29.60
N VAL A 36 -25.68 -102.40 -29.20
CA VAL A 36 -26.14 -101.78 -27.94
C VAL A 36 -25.41 -102.35 -26.74
N SER A 37 -25.25 -103.67 -26.67
CA SER A 37 -24.54 -104.34 -25.56
C SER A 37 -23.08 -103.90 -25.49
N PHE A 38 -22.42 -103.75 -26.65
CA PHE A 38 -21.04 -103.26 -26.71
C PHE A 38 -20.94 -101.82 -26.22
N LEU A 39 -21.82 -100.92 -26.69
CA LEU A 39 -21.81 -99.52 -26.27
C LEU A 39 -22.14 -99.36 -24.78
N LEU A 40 -23.07 -100.15 -24.25
CA LEU A 40 -23.40 -100.12 -22.82
C LEU A 40 -22.24 -100.63 -21.96
N ARG A 41 -21.46 -101.62 -22.43
CA ARG A 41 -20.24 -102.07 -21.74
C ARG A 41 -19.10 -101.07 -21.78
N ALA A 42 -19.05 -100.22 -22.81
CA ALA A 42 -18.11 -99.11 -22.85
C ALA A 42 -18.45 -98.02 -21.81
N ILE A 43 -19.72 -97.93 -21.39
CA ILE A 43 -20.19 -97.00 -20.36
C ILE A 43 -20.07 -97.63 -18.96
N ASP A 44 -20.53 -98.87 -18.79
CA ASP A 44 -20.44 -99.66 -17.56
C ASP A 44 -19.81 -101.03 -17.86
N PRO A 45 -18.54 -101.26 -17.45
CA PRO A 45 -17.82 -102.50 -17.70
C PRO A 45 -18.53 -103.76 -17.20
N ASN A 46 -19.38 -103.65 -16.17
CA ASN A 46 -20.09 -104.77 -15.54
C ASN A 46 -21.52 -104.95 -16.09
N PHE A 47 -21.87 -104.25 -17.18
CA PHE A 47 -23.22 -104.30 -17.72
C PHE A 47 -23.56 -105.64 -18.39
N GLU A 48 -24.67 -106.24 -17.95
CA GLU A 48 -25.26 -107.44 -18.52
C GLU A 48 -26.79 -107.35 -18.51
N PHE A 49 -27.43 -107.68 -19.63
CA PHE A 49 -28.88 -107.81 -19.71
C PHE A 49 -29.33 -109.08 -18.96
N LYS A 50 -30.23 -108.94 -17.99
CA LYS A 50 -30.70 -110.05 -17.13
C LYS A 50 -31.99 -110.68 -17.66
N GLY A 51 -32.66 -110.03 -18.61
CA GLY A 51 -33.99 -110.37 -19.10
C GLY A 51 -34.15 -110.09 -20.59
N LYS A 52 -35.40 -109.92 -21.04
CA LYS A 52 -35.69 -109.65 -22.46
C LYS A 52 -35.23 -108.25 -22.82
N PHE A 53 -34.41 -108.16 -23.87
CA PHE A 53 -33.85 -106.91 -24.38
C PHE A 53 -34.89 -105.83 -24.62
N GLU A 54 -36.05 -106.17 -25.18
CA GLU A 54 -37.10 -105.21 -25.51
C GLU A 54 -37.81 -104.63 -24.27
N ASP A 55 -37.70 -105.30 -23.13
CA ASP A 55 -38.25 -104.88 -21.84
C ASP A 55 -37.21 -104.10 -21.00
N GLU A 56 -35.93 -104.46 -21.11
CA GLU A 56 -34.86 -103.83 -20.31
C GLU A 56 -34.30 -102.55 -20.95
N LEU A 57 -34.09 -102.54 -22.28
CA LEU A 57 -33.44 -101.42 -22.94
C LEU A 57 -34.16 -100.07 -22.73
N PRO A 58 -35.51 -99.96 -22.82
CA PRO A 58 -36.18 -98.69 -22.54
C PRO A 58 -35.96 -98.17 -21.11
N ASN A 59 -35.83 -99.08 -20.14
CA ASN A 59 -35.54 -98.72 -18.76
C ASN A 59 -34.10 -98.26 -18.59
N VAL A 60 -33.14 -98.97 -19.20
CA VAL A 60 -31.71 -98.58 -19.22
C VAL A 60 -31.54 -97.20 -19.84
N LEU A 61 -32.15 -96.96 -21.01
CA LEU A 61 -32.10 -95.64 -21.67
C LEU A 61 -32.70 -94.54 -20.79
N ARG A 62 -33.79 -94.82 -20.06
CA ARG A 62 -34.36 -93.85 -19.12
C ARG A 62 -33.42 -93.55 -17.96
N THR A 63 -32.76 -94.56 -17.38
CA THR A 63 -31.79 -94.38 -16.29
C THR A 63 -30.57 -93.58 -16.75
N LEU A 64 -30.12 -93.79 -18.00
CA LEU A 64 -29.04 -93.01 -18.61
C LEU A 64 -29.48 -91.61 -19.08
N GLY A 65 -30.75 -91.23 -18.90
CA GLY A 65 -31.27 -89.90 -19.23
C GLY A 65 -31.59 -89.68 -20.71
N TYR A 66 -31.90 -90.73 -21.47
CA TYR A 66 -32.27 -90.60 -22.89
C TYR A 66 -33.57 -89.78 -23.04
N PRO A 67 -33.57 -88.68 -23.82
CA PRO A 67 -34.66 -87.71 -23.83
C PRO A 67 -35.93 -88.18 -24.55
N ALA A 68 -35.88 -89.27 -25.32
CA ALA A 68 -37.01 -89.74 -26.13
C ALA A 68 -37.49 -91.12 -25.70
N THR A 69 -38.79 -91.39 -25.85
CA THR A 69 -39.35 -92.71 -25.52
C THR A 69 -39.11 -93.71 -26.65
N VAL A 70 -38.48 -94.84 -26.34
CA VAL A 70 -38.35 -95.97 -27.26
C VAL A 70 -39.41 -97.01 -26.92
N SER A 71 -40.27 -97.34 -27.87
CA SER A 71 -41.35 -98.30 -27.66
C SER A 71 -40.87 -99.75 -27.78
N LYS A 72 -41.46 -100.65 -27.01
CA LYS A 72 -41.20 -102.10 -27.09
C LYS A 72 -41.41 -102.66 -28.50
N SER A 73 -42.41 -102.14 -29.22
CA SER A 73 -42.69 -102.53 -30.61
C SER A 73 -41.58 -102.08 -31.58
N ALA A 74 -40.92 -100.94 -31.35
CA ALA A 74 -39.77 -100.52 -32.14
C ALA A 74 -38.58 -101.46 -31.97
N LEU A 75 -38.33 -101.93 -30.74
CA LEU A 75 -37.25 -102.86 -30.42
C LEU A 75 -37.48 -104.28 -30.91
N ALA A 76 -38.74 -104.73 -31.01
CA ALA A 76 -39.09 -106.05 -31.51
C ALA A 76 -38.85 -106.21 -33.04
N ALA A 77 -38.85 -105.12 -33.80
CA ALA A 77 -38.56 -105.16 -35.24
C ALA A 77 -37.70 -103.96 -35.68
N VAL A 78 -36.40 -104.07 -35.38
CA VAL A 78 -35.37 -103.06 -35.62
C VAL A 78 -35.12 -102.83 -37.11
N SER A 79 -35.29 -103.87 -37.93
CA SER A 79 -35.05 -103.85 -39.38
C SER A 79 -36.12 -103.10 -40.19
N VAL A 80 -37.10 -102.48 -39.53
CA VAL A 80 -38.21 -101.77 -40.20
C VAL A 80 -37.76 -100.36 -40.59
N PRO A 81 -37.78 -99.98 -41.90
CA PRO A 81 -37.15 -98.75 -42.39
C PRO A 81 -37.61 -97.45 -41.71
N HIS A 82 -38.87 -97.34 -41.28
CA HIS A 82 -39.38 -96.14 -40.60
C HIS A 82 -39.05 -96.08 -39.10
N ARG A 83 -38.57 -97.18 -38.50
CA ARG A 83 -38.16 -97.25 -37.07
C ARG A 83 -36.66 -97.16 -36.91
N TRP A 84 -35.92 -97.60 -37.92
CA TRP A 84 -34.46 -97.57 -37.92
C TRP A 84 -33.87 -96.19 -37.63
N PRO A 85 -34.38 -95.05 -38.16
CA PRO A 85 -33.84 -93.73 -37.82
C PRO A 85 -33.90 -93.40 -36.32
N GLN A 86 -34.98 -93.79 -35.63
CA GLN A 86 -35.11 -93.58 -34.18
C GLN A 86 -34.12 -94.44 -33.40
N LEU A 87 -33.95 -95.70 -33.80
CA LEU A 87 -33.01 -96.63 -33.15
C LEU A 87 -31.54 -96.29 -33.45
N LEU A 88 -31.26 -95.79 -34.65
CA LEU A 88 -29.95 -95.26 -34.99
C LEU A 88 -29.62 -94.02 -34.15
N ALA A 89 -30.60 -93.14 -33.89
CA ALA A 89 -30.43 -92.00 -33.00
C ALA A 89 -30.06 -92.42 -31.57
N VAL A 90 -30.67 -93.51 -31.07
CA VAL A 90 -30.29 -94.14 -29.78
C VAL A 90 -28.84 -94.60 -29.81
N LEU A 91 -28.41 -95.31 -30.86
CA LEU A 91 -27.03 -95.79 -30.97
C LEU A 91 -26.03 -94.64 -31.02
N THR A 92 -26.30 -93.59 -31.80
CA THR A 92 -25.41 -92.44 -31.85
C THR A 92 -25.35 -91.68 -30.54
N TRP A 93 -26.46 -91.61 -29.80
CA TRP A 93 -26.47 -91.00 -28.48
C TRP A 93 -25.68 -91.83 -27.46
N LEU A 94 -25.78 -93.17 -27.52
CA LEU A 94 -24.94 -94.04 -26.69
C LEU A 94 -23.45 -93.88 -27.01
N VAL A 95 -23.09 -93.72 -28.29
CA VAL A 95 -21.71 -93.38 -28.68
C VAL A 95 -21.28 -92.03 -28.08
N ASP A 96 -22.16 -91.03 -28.08
CA ASP A 96 -21.86 -89.73 -27.48
C ASP A 96 -21.64 -89.80 -25.97
N ILE A 97 -22.44 -90.61 -25.27
CA ILE A 97 -22.24 -90.86 -23.84
C ILE A 97 -20.92 -91.59 -23.59
N ALA A 98 -20.62 -92.63 -24.37
CA ALA A 98 -19.40 -93.39 -24.19
C ALA A 98 -18.15 -92.51 -24.40
N LYS A 99 -18.14 -91.69 -25.46
CA LYS A 99 -17.07 -90.69 -25.70
C LYS A 99 -16.97 -89.64 -24.59
N TYR A 100 -18.11 -89.20 -24.05
CA TYR A 100 -18.12 -88.28 -22.92
C TYR A 100 -17.50 -88.94 -21.67
N ASN A 101 -17.86 -90.18 -21.37
CA ASN A 101 -17.33 -90.93 -20.23
C ASN A 101 -15.80 -91.12 -20.33
N GLU A 102 -15.31 -91.43 -21.52
CA GLU A 102 -13.86 -91.52 -21.79
C GLU A 102 -13.16 -90.18 -21.55
N ALA A 103 -13.72 -89.08 -22.05
CA ALA A 103 -13.15 -87.74 -21.88
C ALA A 103 -13.15 -87.28 -20.40
N VAL A 104 -14.20 -87.61 -19.64
CA VAL A 104 -14.25 -87.33 -18.20
C VAL A 104 -13.19 -88.16 -17.46
N THR A 105 -13.08 -89.45 -17.75
CA THR A 105 -12.09 -90.33 -17.13
C THR A 105 -10.66 -89.85 -17.42
N GLU A 106 -10.38 -89.41 -18.65
CA GLU A 106 -9.07 -88.84 -19.01
C GLU A 106 -8.82 -87.50 -18.29
N ALA A 107 -9.84 -86.65 -18.14
CA ALA A 107 -9.72 -85.39 -17.43
C ALA A 107 -9.46 -85.58 -15.93
N GLU A 108 -10.12 -86.55 -15.29
CA GLU A 108 -9.88 -86.93 -13.88
C GLU A 108 -8.50 -87.57 -13.68
N ALA A 109 -7.97 -88.26 -14.70
CA ALA A 109 -6.63 -88.83 -14.68
C ALA A 109 -5.51 -87.78 -14.84
N ARG A 110 -5.83 -86.56 -15.31
CA ARG A 110 -4.85 -85.47 -15.36
C ARG A 110 -4.58 -85.00 -13.94
N PRO A 111 -3.31 -84.91 -13.52
CA PRO A 111 -2.99 -84.38 -12.21
C PRO A 111 -3.47 -82.92 -12.15
N ASP A 112 -4.40 -82.66 -11.23
CA ASP A 112 -4.82 -81.30 -10.91
C ASP A 112 -3.58 -80.52 -10.47
N PHE A 113 -3.29 -79.42 -11.17
CA PHE A 113 -2.14 -78.55 -10.87
C PHE A 113 -2.38 -77.69 -9.62
N ASP A 114 -3.56 -77.80 -9.00
CA ASP A 114 -3.87 -77.08 -7.78
C ASP A 114 -3.26 -77.76 -6.56
N ASN A 115 -2.92 -76.92 -5.58
CA ASN A 115 -2.10 -77.08 -4.37
C ASN A 115 -2.50 -78.22 -3.38
N ASP A 116 -3.24 -79.21 -3.84
CA ASP A 116 -3.91 -80.23 -3.03
C ASP A 116 -3.19 -81.59 -3.02
N GLU A 117 -1.93 -81.65 -3.45
CA GLU A 117 -1.09 -82.85 -3.35
C GLU A 117 -1.05 -83.42 -1.92
N GLY A 118 -1.11 -82.55 -0.90
CA GLY A 118 -1.16 -82.96 0.50
C GLY A 118 -2.45 -83.71 0.85
N ASN A 119 -3.60 -83.20 0.40
CA ASN A 119 -4.88 -83.85 0.62
C ASN A 119 -5.02 -85.11 -0.24
N LYS A 120 -4.52 -85.11 -1.48
CA LYS A 120 -4.49 -86.30 -2.33
C LYS A 120 -3.70 -87.44 -1.67
N MET A 121 -2.50 -87.15 -1.18
CA MET A 121 -1.68 -88.14 -0.47
C MET A 121 -2.36 -88.60 0.84
N PHE A 122 -3.00 -87.70 1.58
CA PHE A 122 -3.75 -88.05 2.77
C PHE A 122 -4.97 -88.93 2.47
N LEU A 123 -5.72 -88.63 1.41
CA LEU A 123 -6.85 -89.44 0.94
C LEU A 123 -6.39 -90.80 0.42
N GLU A 124 -5.24 -90.87 -0.22
CA GLU A 124 -4.63 -92.13 -0.63
C GLU A 124 -4.22 -92.97 0.57
N TYR A 125 -3.60 -92.36 1.58
CA TYR A 125 -3.31 -92.99 2.86
C TYR A 125 -4.58 -93.53 3.53
N LEU A 126 -5.65 -92.73 3.62
CA LEU A 126 -6.94 -93.16 4.17
C LEU A 126 -7.54 -94.31 3.36
N THR A 127 -7.43 -94.27 2.03
CA THR A 127 -7.93 -95.33 1.15
C THR A 127 -7.18 -96.64 1.35
N GLN A 128 -5.85 -96.58 1.47
CA GLN A 128 -5.02 -97.75 1.75
C GLN A 128 -5.31 -98.31 3.14
N GLY A 129 -5.39 -97.46 4.15
CA GLY A 129 -5.75 -97.83 5.52
C GLY A 129 -7.13 -98.48 5.59
N TYR A 130 -8.11 -97.90 4.90
CA TYR A 130 -9.46 -98.46 4.84
C TYR A 130 -9.52 -99.81 4.10
N LYS A 131 -8.73 -100.00 3.04
CA LYS A 131 -8.60 -101.30 2.36
C LYS A 131 -7.99 -102.36 3.27
N LEU A 132 -6.96 -102.01 4.04
CA LEU A 132 -6.33 -102.91 5.01
C LEU A 132 -7.32 -103.28 6.12
N TRP A 133 -8.04 -102.30 6.65
CA TRP A 133 -9.09 -102.51 7.64
C TRP A 133 -10.20 -103.45 7.14
N LEU A 134 -10.69 -103.26 5.91
CA LEU A 134 -11.67 -104.15 5.27
C LEU A 134 -11.14 -105.58 5.08
N SER A 135 -9.82 -105.76 4.96
CA SER A 135 -9.17 -107.07 4.87
C SER A 135 -8.92 -107.73 6.24
N GLY A 136 -9.29 -107.06 7.34
CA GLY A 136 -9.08 -107.51 8.71
C GLY A 136 -7.64 -107.36 9.20
N GLN A 137 -6.82 -106.58 8.50
CA GLN A 137 -5.47 -106.20 8.91
C GLN A 137 -5.50 -104.81 9.55
N ASP A 138 -4.82 -104.66 10.69
CA ASP A 138 -4.79 -103.40 11.46
C ASP A 138 -3.39 -102.76 11.49
N ASP A 139 -2.47 -103.25 10.66
CA ASP A 139 -1.11 -102.71 10.56
C ASP A 139 -1.04 -101.64 9.47
N LEU A 140 -1.00 -100.37 9.90
CA LEU A 140 -0.80 -99.21 9.02
C LEU A 140 0.65 -98.71 8.98
N SER A 141 1.59 -99.39 9.64
CA SER A 141 2.97 -98.88 9.82
C SER A 141 3.68 -98.54 8.52
N SER A 142 3.46 -99.33 7.46
CA SER A 142 4.01 -99.06 6.13
C SER A 142 3.45 -97.78 5.51
N SER A 143 2.14 -97.56 5.64
CA SER A 143 1.47 -96.36 5.10
C SER A 143 1.82 -95.12 5.93
N ASP A 144 1.99 -95.26 7.24
CA ASP A 144 2.44 -94.20 8.16
C ASP A 144 3.85 -93.71 7.80
N GLN A 145 4.78 -94.62 7.53
CA GLN A 145 6.14 -94.25 7.14
C GLN A 145 6.19 -93.52 5.78
N GLN A 146 5.33 -93.91 4.83
CA GLN A 146 5.26 -93.27 3.52
C GLN A 146 4.75 -91.83 3.61
N ILE A 147 3.70 -91.59 4.38
CA ILE A 147 3.13 -90.25 4.55
C ILE A 147 4.07 -89.35 5.36
N GLU A 148 4.72 -89.89 6.40
CA GLU A 148 5.71 -89.16 7.19
C GLU A 148 6.90 -88.73 6.33
N PHE A 149 7.45 -89.64 5.51
CA PHE A 149 8.54 -89.32 4.58
C PHE A 149 8.15 -88.23 3.58
N PHE A 150 6.94 -88.32 3.01
CA PHE A 150 6.43 -87.33 2.07
C PHE A 150 6.32 -85.94 2.70
N PHE A 151 5.67 -85.82 3.86
CA PHE A 151 5.54 -84.53 4.54
C PHE A 151 6.88 -83.99 5.05
N ALA A 152 7.79 -84.85 5.49
CA ALA A 152 9.15 -84.45 5.85
C ALA A 152 9.91 -83.86 4.65
N ALA A 153 9.84 -84.51 3.49
CA ALA A 153 10.46 -84.02 2.26
C ALA A 153 9.84 -82.69 1.80
N LYS A 154 8.50 -82.57 1.85
CA LYS A 154 7.79 -81.34 1.49
C LYS A 154 8.15 -80.18 2.43
N ASN A 155 8.15 -80.42 3.74
CA ASN A 155 8.56 -79.43 4.74
C ASN A 155 10.02 -79.01 4.55
N GLN A 156 10.91 -79.95 4.23
CA GLN A 156 12.31 -79.63 3.93
C GLN A 156 12.44 -78.73 2.70
N SER A 157 11.67 -78.99 1.62
CA SER A 157 11.65 -78.12 0.44
C SER A 157 11.14 -76.73 0.79
N LEU A 158 10.00 -76.65 1.48
CA LEU A 158 9.43 -75.37 1.90
C LEU A 158 10.37 -74.57 2.80
N ASN A 159 11.08 -75.22 3.72
CA ASN A 159 12.05 -74.55 4.57
C ASN A 159 13.22 -73.99 3.76
N ARG A 160 13.73 -74.71 2.75
CA ARG A 160 14.76 -74.19 1.85
C ARG A 160 14.28 -72.97 1.07
N ASP A 161 13.04 -73.00 0.60
CA ASP A 161 12.45 -71.87 -0.13
C ASP A 161 12.28 -70.65 0.79
N ILE A 162 11.83 -70.86 2.04
CA ILE A 162 11.73 -69.81 3.06
C ILE A 162 13.12 -69.21 3.35
N GLU A 163 14.14 -70.03 3.56
CA GLU A 163 15.51 -69.58 3.82
C GLU A 163 16.06 -68.77 2.63
N ALA A 164 15.84 -69.24 1.39
CA ALA A 164 16.26 -68.54 0.18
C ALA A 164 15.56 -67.18 0.04
N LEU A 165 14.24 -67.12 0.30
CA LEU A 165 13.47 -65.88 0.26
C LEU A 165 13.91 -64.91 1.36
N GLN A 166 14.19 -65.40 2.56
CA GLN A 166 14.71 -64.58 3.66
C GLN A 166 16.09 -63.99 3.32
N ALA A 167 16.98 -64.78 2.72
CA ALA A 167 18.28 -64.32 2.27
C ALA A 167 18.16 -63.25 1.18
N ALA A 168 17.32 -63.48 0.16
CA ALA A 168 17.08 -62.52 -0.91
C ALA A 168 16.47 -61.20 -0.38
N ASN A 169 15.54 -61.28 0.57
CA ASN A 169 14.93 -60.10 1.17
C ASN A 169 15.94 -59.31 2.03
N ALA A 170 16.82 -60.00 2.76
CA ALA A 170 17.91 -59.35 3.49
C ALA A 170 18.88 -58.65 2.53
N GLU A 171 19.26 -59.27 1.42
CA GLU A 171 20.10 -58.66 0.39
C GLU A 171 19.45 -57.41 -0.21
N GLN A 172 18.16 -57.49 -0.58
CA GLN A 172 17.42 -56.34 -1.07
C GLN A 172 17.33 -55.21 -0.04
N ALA A 173 17.10 -55.53 1.24
CA ALA A 173 17.09 -54.54 2.31
C ALA A 173 18.45 -53.83 2.43
N THR A 174 19.57 -54.57 2.31
CA THR A 174 20.91 -53.96 2.31
C THR A 174 21.13 -53.06 1.09
N GLN A 175 20.70 -53.48 -0.11
CA GLN A 175 20.81 -52.65 -1.32
C GLN A 175 19.98 -51.36 -1.19
N VAL A 176 18.78 -51.44 -0.61
CA VAL A 176 17.95 -50.26 -0.34
C VAL A 176 18.63 -49.33 0.66
N ASP A 177 19.20 -49.87 1.73
CA ASP A 177 19.93 -49.08 2.72
C ASP A 177 21.19 -48.43 2.11
N GLU A 178 21.93 -49.14 1.26
CA GLU A 178 23.07 -48.61 0.51
C GLU A 178 22.67 -47.51 -0.48
N LEU A 179 21.59 -47.69 -1.23
CA LEU A 179 21.07 -46.66 -2.14
C LEU A 179 20.57 -45.41 -1.39
N ASN A 180 20.10 -45.60 -0.15
CA ASN A 180 19.70 -44.50 0.73
C ASN A 180 20.88 -43.89 1.53
N LYS A 181 22.05 -44.56 1.57
CA LYS A 181 23.28 -44.02 2.19
C LYS A 181 23.96 -43.03 1.25
N GLY A 182 23.50 -41.78 1.35
CA GLY A 182 24.08 -40.65 0.64
C GLY A 182 23.03 -39.60 0.33
N GLU A 183 23.47 -38.43 -0.09
CA GLU A 183 22.55 -37.48 -0.72
C GLU A 183 22.14 -38.09 -2.06
N THR A 184 20.85 -38.39 -2.22
CA THR A 184 20.36 -38.94 -3.49
C THR A 184 20.67 -37.92 -4.60
N PRO A 185 20.95 -38.35 -5.84
CA PRO A 185 21.15 -37.42 -6.96
C PRO A 185 19.98 -36.43 -7.11
N LEU A 186 18.77 -36.85 -6.72
CA LEU A 186 17.60 -36.00 -6.66
C LEU A 186 17.71 -34.90 -5.59
N GLN A 187 18.12 -35.24 -4.37
CA GLN A 187 18.35 -34.27 -3.29
C GLN A 187 19.46 -33.28 -3.66
N ALA A 188 20.58 -33.76 -4.21
CA ALA A 188 21.67 -32.89 -4.69
C ALA A 188 21.21 -31.95 -5.82
N ALA A 189 20.38 -32.44 -6.74
CA ALA A 189 19.79 -31.61 -7.80
C ALA A 189 18.78 -30.59 -7.23
N GLN A 190 18.01 -30.95 -6.20
CA GLN A 190 17.08 -30.04 -5.53
C GLN A 190 17.82 -28.92 -4.81
N THR A 191 18.85 -29.24 -4.01
CA THR A 191 19.67 -28.23 -3.32
C THR A 191 20.36 -27.30 -4.31
N TRP A 192 20.86 -27.84 -5.43
CA TRP A 192 21.43 -27.03 -6.51
C TRP A 192 20.40 -26.13 -7.19
N ASN A 193 19.18 -26.62 -7.43
CA ASN A 193 18.08 -25.82 -8.00
C ASN A 193 17.67 -24.68 -7.07
N ASP A 194 17.56 -24.95 -5.76
CA ASP A 194 17.22 -23.95 -4.76
C ASP A 194 18.29 -22.86 -4.67
N ASN A 195 19.57 -23.23 -4.71
CA ASN A 195 20.70 -22.30 -4.77
C ASN A 195 20.63 -21.41 -6.02
N LEU A 196 20.42 -22.01 -7.20
CA LEU A 196 20.25 -21.28 -8.45
C LEU A 196 19.07 -20.31 -8.39
N ARG A 197 17.91 -20.73 -7.88
CA ARG A 197 16.74 -19.86 -7.72
C ARG A 197 17.04 -18.67 -6.83
N SER A 198 17.70 -18.91 -5.70
CA SER A 198 18.16 -17.85 -4.80
C SER A 198 19.08 -16.86 -5.53
N ASP A 199 20.03 -17.36 -6.32
CA ASP A 199 20.98 -16.53 -7.05
C ASP A 199 20.33 -15.76 -8.20
N THR A 200 19.42 -16.37 -8.96
CA THR A 200 18.59 -15.68 -9.96
C THR A 200 17.82 -14.53 -9.32
N ALA A 201 17.16 -14.76 -8.18
CA ALA A 201 16.42 -13.71 -7.48
C ALA A 201 17.33 -12.56 -6.98
N LYS A 202 18.57 -12.87 -6.55
CA LYS A 202 19.57 -11.83 -6.20
C LYS A 202 19.99 -11.04 -7.44
N PHE A 203 20.26 -11.71 -8.56
CA PHE A 203 20.68 -11.06 -9.80
C PHE A 203 19.56 -10.21 -10.40
N GLU A 204 18.30 -10.65 -10.36
CA GLU A 204 17.15 -9.84 -10.79
C GLU A 204 17.02 -8.56 -9.96
N LYS A 205 17.13 -8.65 -8.63
CA LYS A 205 17.14 -7.47 -7.76
C LYS A 205 18.30 -6.53 -8.06
N HIS A 206 19.48 -7.07 -8.35
CA HIS A 206 20.64 -6.26 -8.69
C HIS A 206 20.47 -5.59 -10.07
N ALA A 207 19.96 -6.32 -11.05
CA ALA A 207 19.66 -5.80 -12.39
C ALA A 207 18.63 -4.66 -12.32
N ALA A 208 17.56 -4.81 -11.54
CA ALA A 208 16.57 -3.76 -11.32
C ALA A 208 17.20 -2.48 -10.71
N LYS A 209 18.08 -2.63 -9.71
CA LYS A 209 18.81 -1.49 -9.14
C LYS A 209 19.74 -0.82 -10.14
N LEU A 210 20.43 -1.60 -10.97
CA LEU A 210 21.28 -1.05 -12.03
C LEU A 210 20.46 -0.30 -13.08
N GLN A 211 19.29 -0.84 -13.43
CA GLN A 211 18.38 -0.20 -14.37
C GLN A 211 17.88 1.15 -13.83
N GLU A 212 17.43 1.20 -12.58
CA GLU A 212 17.03 2.45 -11.90
C GLU A 212 18.18 3.47 -11.87
N TYR A 213 19.41 3.01 -11.60
CA TYR A 213 20.59 3.87 -11.63
C TYR A 213 20.90 4.41 -13.03
N CYS A 214 20.80 3.56 -14.06
CA CYS A 214 20.95 3.97 -15.45
C CYS A 214 19.90 5.02 -15.83
N GLU A 215 18.63 4.78 -15.54
CA GLU A 215 17.53 5.72 -15.81
C GLU A 215 17.79 7.07 -15.14
N LYS A 216 18.19 7.07 -13.86
CA LYS A 216 18.55 8.28 -13.13
C LYS A 216 19.74 9.02 -13.75
N MET A 217 20.75 8.29 -14.21
CA MET A 217 21.90 8.91 -14.88
C MET A 217 21.53 9.47 -16.25
N THR A 218 20.69 8.77 -17.02
CA THR A 218 20.15 9.27 -18.29
C THR A 218 19.34 10.55 -18.08
N GLU A 219 18.49 10.62 -17.06
CA GLU A 219 17.73 11.84 -16.72
C GLU A 219 18.65 12.99 -16.32
N ARG A 220 19.69 12.72 -15.51
CA ARG A 220 20.69 13.74 -15.16
C ARG A 220 21.43 14.25 -16.38
N VAL A 221 21.87 13.37 -17.29
CA VAL A 221 22.52 13.76 -18.54
C VAL A 221 21.58 14.63 -19.37
N ALA A 222 20.33 14.22 -19.57
CA ALA A 222 19.33 15.00 -20.32
C ALA A 222 19.09 16.39 -19.70
N SER A 223 19.00 16.49 -18.37
CA SER A 223 18.85 17.78 -17.68
C SER A 223 20.07 18.70 -17.84
N ALA A 224 21.28 18.11 -17.82
CA ALA A 224 22.52 18.83 -18.01
C ALA A 224 22.68 19.30 -19.46
N GLU A 225 22.33 18.46 -20.45
CA GLU A 225 22.30 18.82 -21.87
C GLU A 225 21.31 19.97 -22.15
N SER A 226 20.13 19.94 -21.53
CA SER A 226 19.15 21.03 -21.65
C SER A 226 19.68 22.35 -21.08
N SER A 227 20.32 22.31 -19.90
CA SER A 227 20.93 23.47 -19.26
C SER A 227 22.13 24.00 -20.03
N LEU A 228 22.94 23.11 -20.62
CA LEU A 228 24.04 23.48 -21.50
C LEU A 228 23.50 24.22 -22.73
N SER A 229 22.48 23.67 -23.39
CA SER A 229 21.86 24.28 -24.57
C SER A 229 21.25 25.65 -24.28
N SER A 230 20.62 25.84 -23.11
CA SER A 230 20.11 27.17 -22.73
C SER A 230 21.25 28.15 -22.49
N ARG A 231 22.33 27.72 -21.82
CA ARG A 231 23.48 28.58 -21.53
C ARG A 231 24.28 28.92 -22.78
N GLU A 232 24.39 28.00 -23.74
CA GLU A 232 24.98 28.25 -25.06
C GLU A 232 24.18 29.31 -25.84
N LYS A 233 22.84 29.25 -25.81
CA LYS A 233 21.99 30.29 -26.41
C LYS A 233 22.20 31.64 -25.75
N GLU A 234 22.24 31.69 -24.41
CA GLU A 234 22.50 32.93 -23.66
C GLU A 234 23.89 33.50 -23.98
N LEU A 235 24.93 32.65 -24.04
CA LEU A 235 26.27 33.05 -24.46
C LEU A 235 26.26 33.63 -25.87
N HIS A 236 25.53 33.02 -26.80
CA HIS A 236 25.42 33.52 -28.17
C HIS A 236 24.74 34.89 -28.21
N VAL A 237 23.68 35.10 -27.43
CA VAL A 237 22.99 36.41 -27.33
C VAL A 237 23.93 37.47 -26.75
N LEU A 238 24.58 37.17 -25.61
CA LEU A 238 25.55 38.07 -24.97
C LEU A 238 26.74 38.41 -25.89
N THR A 239 27.24 37.44 -26.65
CA THR A 239 28.33 37.66 -27.59
C THR A 239 27.89 38.59 -28.73
N ALA A 240 26.67 38.41 -29.24
CA ALA A 240 26.09 39.31 -30.25
C ALA A 240 25.89 40.73 -29.70
N GLU A 241 25.38 40.87 -28.47
CA GLU A 241 25.24 42.17 -27.79
C GLU A 241 26.59 42.86 -27.57
N ILE A 242 27.62 42.12 -27.16
CA ILE A 242 28.98 42.65 -27.01
C ILE A 242 29.49 43.20 -28.35
N GLU A 243 29.30 42.46 -29.46
CA GLU A 243 29.72 42.95 -30.77
C GLU A 243 28.91 44.16 -31.24
N MET A 244 27.60 44.18 -30.99
CA MET A 244 26.78 45.37 -31.27
C MET A 244 27.24 46.60 -30.46
N CYS A 245 27.56 46.42 -29.18
CA CYS A 245 28.11 47.48 -28.33
C CYS A 245 29.47 47.95 -28.84
N LYS A 246 30.37 47.05 -29.24
CA LYS A 246 31.67 47.42 -29.82
C LYS A 246 31.52 48.21 -31.12
N VAL A 247 30.62 47.80 -32.02
CA VAL A 247 30.33 48.55 -33.25
C VAL A 247 29.75 49.94 -32.92
N THR A 248 28.86 50.02 -31.93
CA THR A 248 28.29 51.29 -31.49
C THR A 248 29.34 52.22 -30.90
N ILE A 249 30.25 51.71 -30.06
CA ILE A 249 31.38 52.47 -29.50
C ILE A 249 32.33 52.93 -30.61
N ALA A 250 32.64 52.07 -31.59
CA ALA A 250 33.51 52.43 -32.71
C ALA A 250 32.91 53.51 -33.61
N ASN A 251 31.58 53.59 -33.69
CA ASN A 251 30.85 54.60 -34.47
C ASN A 251 30.50 55.87 -33.68
N GLN A 252 30.80 55.96 -32.39
CA GLN A 252 30.64 57.19 -31.61
C GLN A 252 31.79 58.16 -31.91
N GLU A 253 31.46 59.41 -32.27
CA GLU A 253 32.42 60.47 -32.66
C GLU A 253 33.23 61.06 -31.49
N LEU A 254 33.05 60.55 -30.27
CA LEU A 254 33.74 61.04 -29.07
C LEU A 254 34.95 60.17 -28.76
N SER A 255 36.15 60.76 -28.84
CA SER A 255 37.39 60.10 -28.46
C SER A 255 37.42 59.83 -26.95
N ALA A 256 38.05 58.73 -26.52
CA ALA A 256 38.23 58.43 -25.09
C ALA A 256 38.86 59.58 -24.29
N MET A 257 39.64 60.45 -24.95
CA MET A 257 40.16 61.70 -24.37
C MET A 257 39.07 62.74 -24.07
N GLU A 258 38.03 62.87 -24.89
CA GLU A 258 36.95 63.84 -24.67
C GLU A 258 36.05 63.44 -23.51
N VAL A 259 35.83 62.14 -23.31
CA VAL A 259 35.10 61.63 -22.13
C VAL A 259 35.88 61.91 -20.85
N GLN A 260 37.21 61.77 -20.86
CA GLN A 260 38.05 62.18 -19.73
C GLN A 260 37.99 63.69 -19.48
N ARG A 261 38.06 64.52 -20.54
CA ARG A 261 37.93 65.98 -20.44
C ARG A 261 36.59 66.40 -19.85
N MET A 262 35.49 65.79 -20.30
CA MET A 262 34.15 66.02 -19.75
C MET A 262 34.05 65.58 -18.28
N GLY A 263 34.73 64.49 -17.90
CA GLY A 263 34.81 64.04 -16.51
C GLY A 263 35.54 65.03 -15.60
N GLU A 264 36.64 65.63 -16.07
CA GLU A 264 37.38 66.67 -15.36
C GLU A 264 36.58 67.97 -15.26
N GLU A 265 35.92 68.38 -16.34
CA GLU A 265 35.07 69.57 -16.38
C GLU A 265 33.85 69.43 -15.46
N ARG A 266 33.24 68.24 -15.41
CA ARG A 266 32.17 67.92 -14.46
C ARG A 266 32.66 67.98 -13.00
N LYS A 267 33.83 67.43 -12.68
CA LYS A 267 34.41 67.54 -11.33
C LYS A 267 34.67 68.99 -10.94
N ARG A 268 35.13 69.83 -11.87
CA ARG A 268 35.32 71.27 -11.66
C ARG A 268 33.99 71.97 -11.36
N LEU A 269 32.94 71.70 -12.14
CA LEU A 269 31.61 72.28 -11.95
C LEU A 269 30.96 71.82 -10.64
N GLU A 270 31.15 70.55 -10.24
CA GLU A 270 30.68 70.04 -8.94
C GLU A 270 31.36 70.76 -7.77
N ALA A 271 32.68 71.05 -7.87
CA ALA A 271 33.42 71.82 -6.87
C ALA A 271 32.95 73.30 -6.79
N GLU A 272 32.70 73.94 -7.93
CA GLU A 272 32.19 75.31 -8.00
C GLU A 272 30.77 75.41 -7.42
N MET A 273 29.91 74.43 -7.69
CA MET A 273 28.59 74.32 -7.05
C MET A 273 28.67 74.13 -5.54
N ALA A 274 29.64 73.36 -5.04
CA ALA A 274 29.83 73.20 -3.60
C ALA A 274 30.23 74.52 -2.93
N GLN A 275 31.16 75.27 -3.54
CA GLN A 275 31.56 76.60 -3.05
C GLN A 275 30.39 77.60 -3.06
N LEU A 276 29.58 77.60 -4.12
CA LEU A 276 28.40 78.46 -4.21
C LEU A 276 27.35 78.11 -3.15
N LYS A 277 27.15 76.82 -2.84
CA LYS A 277 26.27 76.39 -1.75
C LYS A 277 26.77 76.87 -0.39
N GLU A 278 28.07 76.75 -0.12
CA GLU A 278 28.65 77.20 1.15
C GLU A 278 28.57 78.73 1.32
N SER A 279 28.80 79.48 0.24
CA SER A 279 28.60 80.93 0.21
C SER A 279 27.14 81.33 0.46
N LYS A 280 26.18 80.59 -0.14
CA LYS A 280 24.75 80.78 0.11
C LYS A 280 24.39 80.53 1.58
N ASP A 281 24.91 79.46 2.18
CA ASP A 281 24.61 79.12 3.58
C ASP A 281 25.19 80.15 4.55
N MET A 282 26.37 80.70 4.26
CA MET A 282 26.96 81.83 4.99
C MET A 282 26.09 83.09 4.93
N LEU A 283 25.64 83.49 3.74
CA LEU A 283 24.75 84.65 3.57
C LEU A 283 23.39 84.45 4.26
N SER A 284 22.86 83.22 4.23
CA SER A 284 21.62 82.87 4.93
C SER A 284 21.76 83.00 6.44
N LYS A 285 22.89 82.57 7.03
CA LYS A 285 23.18 82.78 8.46
C LYS A 285 23.28 84.25 8.83
N GLN A 286 23.99 85.05 8.02
CA GLN A 286 24.09 86.50 8.24
C GLN A 286 22.71 87.18 8.22
N LYS A 287 21.83 86.77 7.30
CA LYS A 287 20.45 87.25 7.24
C LYS A 287 19.68 86.88 8.51
N TRP A 288 19.79 85.64 8.99
CA TRP A 288 19.11 85.17 10.19
C TRP A 288 19.56 85.93 11.46
N ASP A 289 20.86 86.18 11.60
CA ASP A 289 21.41 86.96 12.71
C ASP A 289 20.89 88.41 12.69
N ALA A 290 20.85 89.04 11.52
CA ALA A 290 20.31 90.40 11.37
C ALA A 290 18.80 90.46 11.69
N GLU A 291 18.01 89.48 11.24
CA GLU A 291 16.58 89.38 11.56
C GLU A 291 16.34 89.24 13.07
N ASN A 292 17.17 88.47 13.78
CA ASN A 292 17.05 88.32 15.24
C ASN A 292 17.39 89.62 15.99
N VAL A 293 18.41 90.36 15.53
CA VAL A 293 18.75 91.67 16.11
C VAL A 293 17.60 92.67 15.93
N HIS A 294 16.98 92.71 14.74
CA HIS A 294 15.84 93.58 14.49
C HIS A 294 14.61 93.19 15.30
N LYS A 295 14.32 91.89 15.46
CA LYS A 295 13.23 91.42 16.35
C LYS A 295 13.42 91.86 17.79
N ALA A 296 14.64 91.71 18.35
CA ALA A 296 14.93 92.14 19.72
C ALA A 296 14.75 93.65 19.93
N GLN A 297 15.03 94.48 18.91
CA GLN A 297 14.77 95.91 18.95
C GLN A 297 13.27 96.23 18.92
N LEU A 298 12.49 95.48 18.15
CA LEU A 298 11.05 95.62 18.03
C LEU A 298 10.33 95.26 19.34
N ASP A 299 10.73 94.15 19.98
CA ASP A 299 10.23 93.74 21.30
C ASP A 299 10.49 94.81 22.38
N LYS A 300 11.68 95.44 22.34
CA LYS A 300 12.03 96.53 23.27
C LYS A 300 11.16 97.77 23.05
N LEU A 301 10.83 98.09 21.81
CA LEU A 301 9.96 99.21 21.49
C LEU A 301 8.51 98.94 21.92
N GLU A 302 8.02 97.72 21.71
CA GLU A 302 6.70 97.30 22.16
C GLU A 302 6.56 97.37 23.69
N ALA A 303 7.60 96.98 24.43
CA ALA A 303 7.64 97.14 25.88
C ALA A 303 7.52 98.61 26.33
N GLN A 304 8.16 99.55 25.62
CA GLN A 304 8.06 100.99 25.92
C GLN A 304 6.66 101.54 25.62
N VAL A 305 6.03 101.11 24.53
CA VAL A 305 4.65 101.50 24.19
C VAL A 305 3.66 100.96 25.24
N GLN A 306 3.82 99.71 25.67
CA GLN A 306 3.00 99.16 26.76
C GLN A 306 3.19 99.91 28.08
N GLN A 307 4.42 100.30 28.42
CA GLN A 307 4.71 101.10 29.62
C GLN A 307 4.05 102.48 29.55
N ALA A 308 4.09 103.14 28.38
CA ALA A 308 3.43 104.42 28.15
C ALA A 308 1.91 104.30 28.29
N ASN A 309 1.27 103.31 27.65
CA ASN A 309 -0.16 103.05 27.77
C ASN A 309 -0.58 102.73 29.22
N LYS A 310 0.24 101.98 29.96
CA LYS A 310 -0.02 101.69 31.39
C LYS A 310 0.05 102.95 32.24
N SER A 311 0.95 103.89 31.91
CA SER A 311 1.04 105.18 32.60
C SER A 311 -0.14 106.10 32.28
N GLU A 312 -0.63 106.11 31.04
CA GLU A 312 -1.84 106.83 30.62
C GLU A 312 -3.09 106.29 31.35
N MET A 313 -3.23 104.97 31.42
CA MET A 313 -4.31 104.32 32.15
C MET A 313 -4.28 104.66 33.65
N ARG A 314 -3.09 104.70 34.26
CA ARG A 314 -2.92 105.14 35.66
C ARG A 314 -3.32 106.61 35.84
N LEU A 315 -2.88 107.50 34.96
CA LEU A 315 -3.28 108.92 34.98
C LEU A 315 -4.80 109.07 34.84
N ARG A 316 -5.45 108.30 33.96
CA ARG A 316 -6.93 108.27 33.85
C ARG A 316 -7.61 107.81 35.13
N SER A 317 -7.07 106.79 35.80
CA SER A 317 -7.65 106.30 37.07
C SER A 317 -7.58 107.32 38.21
N ALA A 318 -6.56 108.18 38.21
CA ALA A 318 -6.42 109.26 39.20
C ALA A 318 -7.29 110.49 38.90
N LEU A 319 -7.79 110.62 37.68
CA LEU A 319 -8.54 111.79 37.18
C LEU A 319 -10.06 111.59 37.11
N SER A 320 -10.58 110.40 37.41
CA SER A 320 -12.02 110.12 37.30
C SER A 320 -12.78 110.62 38.52
N ASP A 321 -13.02 111.93 38.53
CA ASP A 321 -14.15 112.55 39.21
C ASP A 321 -15.27 112.73 38.18
N GLY A 322 -16.14 111.70 38.06
CA GLY A 322 -17.51 111.82 37.55
C GLY A 322 -17.81 112.33 36.14
N ARG A 323 -16.86 112.61 35.23
CA ARG A 323 -17.16 112.97 33.82
C ARG A 323 -16.18 112.34 32.83
N LYS A 324 -16.65 111.34 32.06
CA LYS A 324 -15.93 110.85 30.88
C LYS A 324 -16.36 111.64 29.65
N GLY A 325 -15.54 112.63 29.29
CA GLY A 325 -15.53 113.23 27.97
C GLY A 325 -14.82 112.32 26.95
N GLU A 326 -15.28 112.42 25.70
CA GLU A 326 -14.77 111.76 24.51
C GLU A 326 -13.37 112.27 24.12
N GLY A 327 -12.52 111.37 23.65
CA GLY A 327 -11.14 111.64 23.24
C GLY A 327 -10.20 110.52 23.70
N SER A 328 -10.16 109.42 22.94
CA SER A 328 -9.36 108.23 23.25
C SER A 328 -8.33 108.01 22.15
N SER A 329 -7.04 108.05 22.49
CA SER A 329 -5.98 107.70 21.55
C SER A 329 -4.98 106.79 22.26
N VAL A 330 -5.23 105.48 22.20
CA VAL A 330 -4.32 104.43 22.69
C VAL A 330 -3.17 104.30 21.70
N LEU A 331 -1.92 104.34 22.19
CA LEU A 331 -0.74 104.14 21.33
C LEU A 331 -0.66 102.66 20.92
N GLN A 332 -0.64 102.39 19.62
CA GLN A 332 -0.46 101.06 19.04
C GLN A 332 0.68 101.11 18.02
N LEU A 333 1.49 100.05 17.99
CA LEU A 333 2.49 99.84 16.93
C LEU A 333 1.78 99.27 15.71
N GLN A 334 1.91 99.95 14.56
CA GLN A 334 1.35 99.44 13.30
C GLN A 334 2.41 98.62 12.55
N PRO A 335 2.11 97.38 12.15
CA PRO A 335 2.97 96.59 11.29
C PRO A 335 2.72 97.00 9.83
N LEU A 336 3.28 98.13 9.41
CA LEU A 336 3.41 98.48 7.99
C LEU A 336 4.90 98.53 7.62
N GLU A 337 5.23 98.17 6.39
CA GLU A 337 6.60 98.02 5.89
C GLU A 337 7.47 99.24 6.22
N LEU A 338 8.41 99.06 7.16
CA LEU A 338 9.33 100.04 7.75
C LEU A 338 10.32 100.69 6.76
N ALA A 339 10.12 100.56 5.44
CA ALA A 339 11.14 100.86 4.46
C ALA A 339 11.30 102.36 4.13
N ALA A 340 10.33 103.22 4.44
CA ALA A 340 10.39 104.62 3.96
C ALA A 340 10.11 105.72 4.99
N HIS A 341 9.30 105.50 6.03
CA HIS A 341 8.88 106.58 6.94
C HIS A 341 8.77 106.12 8.41
N PRO A 342 9.80 106.35 9.26
CA PRO A 342 9.80 105.96 10.68
C PRO A 342 8.78 106.72 11.54
N GLU A 343 8.18 107.79 11.01
CA GLU A 343 7.21 108.64 11.70
C GLU A 343 5.80 108.02 11.79
N LEU A 344 5.51 106.98 10.99
CA LEU A 344 4.21 106.29 10.93
C LEU A 344 4.14 105.01 11.80
N LEU A 345 5.20 104.72 12.55
CA LEU A 345 5.32 103.50 13.37
C LEU A 345 4.32 103.47 14.55
N LEU A 346 3.89 104.63 15.01
CA LEU A 346 2.99 104.83 16.15
C LEU A 346 1.64 105.36 15.65
N SER A 347 0.53 104.83 16.19
CA SER A 347 -0.85 105.18 15.81
C SER A 347 -1.24 106.66 16.02
N VAL A 348 -0.42 107.44 16.72
CA VAL A 348 -0.69 108.83 17.09
C VAL A 348 0.61 109.62 17.03
N ASP A 349 0.59 110.81 16.42
CA ASP A 349 1.75 111.70 16.43
C ASP A 349 2.01 112.23 17.85
N VAL A 350 3.12 111.77 18.41
CA VAL A 350 3.57 112.07 19.78
C VAL A 350 3.86 113.56 19.96
N ARG A 351 4.28 114.27 18.90
CA ARG A 351 4.66 115.69 19.00
C ARG A 351 3.47 116.62 18.88
N SER A 352 2.59 116.41 17.91
CA SER A 352 1.53 117.35 17.59
C SER A 352 0.24 117.14 18.39
N VAL A 353 -0.07 115.90 18.80
CA VAL A 353 -1.35 115.57 19.44
C VAL A 353 -1.18 115.21 20.93
N LEU A 354 -0.29 114.26 21.25
CA LEU A 354 -0.22 113.70 22.60
C LEU A 354 0.38 114.69 23.63
N LYS A 355 1.44 115.41 23.24
CA LYS A 355 2.16 116.36 24.11
C LYS A 355 1.31 117.58 24.54
N PRO A 356 0.57 118.28 23.65
CA PRO A 356 -0.26 119.40 24.08
C PRO A 356 -1.46 118.99 24.95
N GLU A 357 -2.11 117.84 24.70
CA GLU A 357 -3.17 117.33 25.59
C GLU A 357 -2.64 116.98 26.99
N LEU A 358 -1.47 116.33 27.09
CA LEU A 358 -0.83 116.07 28.38
C LEU A 358 -0.47 117.35 29.15
N LEU A 359 -0.03 118.40 28.45
CA LEU A 359 0.24 119.70 29.07
C LEU A 359 -1.05 120.39 29.54
N ARG A 360 -2.16 120.24 28.80
CA ARG A 360 -3.48 120.73 29.21
C ARG A 360 -3.99 120.04 30.47
N VAL A 361 -3.87 118.71 30.52
CA VAL A 361 -4.22 117.92 31.72
C VAL A 361 -3.33 118.30 32.90
N LYS A 362 -2.01 118.48 32.69
CA LYS A 362 -1.09 118.93 33.74
C LYS A 362 -1.49 120.29 34.31
N ALA A 363 -1.87 121.25 33.46
CA ALA A 363 -2.34 122.56 33.89
C ALA A 363 -3.63 122.47 34.73
N SER A 364 -4.60 121.66 34.28
CA SER A 364 -5.85 121.44 35.04
C SER A 364 -5.63 120.76 36.39
N ILE A 365 -4.69 119.80 36.49
CA ILE A 365 -4.32 119.20 37.78
C ILE A 365 -3.65 120.25 38.67
N ALA A 366 -2.72 121.06 38.15
CA ALA A 366 -2.05 122.08 38.93
C ALA A 366 -3.03 123.11 39.52
N GLU A 367 -4.05 123.50 38.74
CA GLU A 367 -5.11 124.40 39.18
C GLU A 367 -5.98 123.76 40.28
N LYS A 368 -6.37 122.48 40.13
CA LYS A 368 -7.10 121.75 41.18
C LYS A 368 -6.27 121.56 42.46
N THR A 369 -4.97 121.30 42.34
CA THR A 369 -4.08 121.17 43.50
C THR A 369 -3.90 122.52 44.20
N SER A 370 -3.77 123.61 43.47
CA SER A 370 -3.73 124.97 44.05
C SER A 370 -5.03 125.29 44.79
N ALA A 371 -6.19 125.01 44.20
CA ALA A 371 -7.48 125.23 44.84
C ALA A 371 -7.64 124.40 46.12
N ALA A 372 -7.22 123.12 46.10
CA ALA A 372 -7.23 122.27 47.29
C ALA A 372 -6.23 122.73 48.36
N GLN A 373 -5.10 123.33 47.97
CA GLN A 373 -4.14 123.94 48.91
C GLN A 373 -4.70 125.21 49.54
N ASP A 374 -5.42 126.04 48.78
CA ASP A 374 -6.10 127.22 49.31
C ASP A 374 -7.21 126.84 50.30
N GLU A 375 -8.01 125.80 49.99
CA GLU A 375 -9.00 125.24 50.92
C GLU A 375 -8.36 124.67 52.20
N LEU A 376 -7.20 124.01 52.08
CA LEU A 376 -6.44 123.53 53.24
C LEU A 376 -5.97 124.69 54.12
N LEU A 377 -5.51 125.78 53.50
CA LEU A 377 -5.01 126.96 54.22
C LEU A 377 -6.14 127.70 54.95
N GLU A 378 -7.34 127.75 54.38
CA GLU A 378 -8.55 128.22 55.09
C GLU A 378 -8.92 127.32 56.27
N ALA A 379 -8.78 126.00 56.14
CA ALA A 379 -9.05 125.06 57.22
C ALA A 379 -8.03 125.23 58.37
N GLU A 380 -6.75 125.40 58.07
CA GLU A 380 -5.69 125.66 59.06
C GLU A 380 -5.91 127.00 59.78
N GLN A 381 -6.38 128.04 59.09
CA GLN A 381 -6.74 129.32 59.73
C GLN A 381 -7.94 129.19 60.69
N LYS A 382 -8.93 128.36 60.35
CA LYS A 382 -10.05 128.07 61.27
C LYS A 382 -9.61 127.24 62.47
N GLU A 383 -8.65 126.34 62.29
CA GLU A 383 -8.08 125.53 63.38
C GLU A 383 -7.29 126.40 64.37
N THR A 384 -6.43 127.30 63.89
CA THR A 384 -5.67 128.22 64.75
C THR A 384 -6.57 129.17 65.54
N ALA A 385 -7.64 129.71 64.92
CA ALA A 385 -8.65 130.51 65.63
C ALA A 385 -9.40 129.72 66.73
N SER A 386 -9.65 128.42 66.50
CA SER A 386 -10.26 127.51 67.49
C SER A 386 -9.30 127.19 68.64
N GLU A 387 -8.00 127.07 68.36
CA GLU A 387 -6.96 126.88 69.38
C GLU A 387 -6.75 128.11 70.26
N GLU A 388 -6.79 129.33 69.71
CA GLU A 388 -6.73 130.58 70.50
C GLU A 388 -7.94 130.71 71.43
N ALA A 389 -9.15 130.39 70.95
CA ALA A 389 -10.36 130.37 71.78
C ALA A 389 -10.30 129.31 72.90
N ARG A 390 -9.64 128.16 72.65
CA ARG A 390 -9.35 127.16 73.70
C ARG A 390 -8.34 127.67 74.72
N ARG A 391 -7.33 128.43 74.28
CA ARG A 391 -6.28 128.98 75.14
C ARG A 391 -6.83 130.06 76.08
N GLU A 392 -7.69 130.95 75.59
CA GLU A 392 -8.37 131.95 76.45
C GLU A 392 -9.26 131.27 77.50
N ARG A 393 -10.02 130.23 77.11
CA ARG A 393 -10.80 129.42 78.07
C ARG A 393 -9.95 128.69 79.10
N ALA A 394 -8.73 128.26 78.74
CA ALA A 394 -7.79 127.61 79.65
C ALA A 394 -7.20 128.61 80.66
N GLU A 395 -6.91 129.84 80.24
CA GLU A 395 -6.46 130.92 81.14
C GLU A 395 -7.56 131.38 82.09
N GLU A 396 -8.82 131.39 81.65
CA GLU A 396 -9.99 131.69 82.49
C GLU A 396 -10.26 130.60 83.53
N LEU A 397 -10.03 129.33 83.17
CA LEU A 397 -10.07 128.18 84.08
C LEU A 397 -8.91 128.17 85.10
N GLN A 398 -7.71 128.61 84.71
CA GLN A 398 -6.58 128.79 85.62
C GLN A 398 -6.80 129.93 86.63
N ARG A 399 -7.47 131.03 86.23
CA ARG A 399 -7.90 132.06 87.18
C ARG A 399 -8.91 131.54 88.20
N ARG A 400 -9.91 130.75 87.74
CA ARG A 400 -10.91 130.15 88.64
C ARG A 400 -10.35 129.06 89.57
N SER A 401 -9.29 128.34 89.17
CA SER A 401 -8.65 127.34 90.04
C SER A 401 -7.71 127.98 91.07
N ALA A 402 -7.12 129.15 90.77
CA ALA A 402 -6.33 129.93 91.73
C ALA A 402 -7.19 130.51 92.88
N ASP A 403 -8.48 130.76 92.64
CA ASP A 403 -9.42 131.27 93.66
C ASP A 403 -10.00 130.19 94.59
N LEU A 404 -9.87 128.91 94.25
CA LEU A 404 -10.44 127.77 95.02
C LEU A 404 -9.42 127.04 95.93
N ALA A 405 -8.17 127.50 95.98
CA ALA A 405 -7.10 126.90 96.81
C ALA A 405 -6.74 127.73 98.07
N ARG A 406 -7.53 128.76 98.41
CA ARG A 406 -7.56 129.43 99.73
C ARG A 406 -8.77 128.98 100.51
#